data_AF-A0A2D9NGF5-F1
#
_entry.id   AF-A0A2D9NGF5-F1
#
_cell.length_a   1.000
_cell.length_b   1.000
_cell.length_c   1.000
_cell.angle_alpha   90.00
_cell.angle_beta   90.00
_cell.angle_gamma   90.00
#
_symmetry.space_group_name_H-M   'P 1'
#
loop_
_entity.id
_entity.type
_entity.pdbx_description
1 polymer ?
#
loop_
_entity_poly.entity_id
_entity_poly.type
_entity_poly.pdbx_seq_one_letter_code
_entity_poly.pdbx_strand_id
1 'polypeptide(L)'
;MYWNGAIEPKNIHTTHVRHVLPCSLLFFNRSLFMFVLTSSGQIQTVYVGCRGMGESSGKVSDDIPFPEFVRMLGSVFVLIAVLLFGEILFRWFIEPANTLLPLQLIEAWLWSNISNLIWAGSAELVAHQTGPMTQVNLLHPTFYGGVVPLYVSDECTGLHELFFLGMMMLLTPCFDLKTKFKHLGIASLIVFILNLVRLVVLYPLAVNGCEGMNGGIFGCESPLFEFHEFVLRYGSLIVLVIGWTIWFNITDARKGVREFWNRLPNLQGVSFNPSLDDLNSNTVRAAGVYFSIGLAILSVISYFSKVLGDTSSVDACANTISASCTRIVTEYEDSLGVSIRLFLISLTILMFAWIQPGLNWLDEEE
;
A
#
# COMPACT_ATOMS: atom_id res chain seq x y z
N MET A 1 -37.95 -12.08 -4.91
CA MET A 1 -38.69 -13.35 -4.73
C MET A 1 -38.08 -14.03 -3.51
N TYR A 2 -38.85 -14.18 -2.45
CA TYR A 2 -38.44 -14.67 -1.14
C TYR A 2 -37.92 -16.12 -1.22
N TRP A 3 -36.78 -16.41 -0.60
CA TRP A 3 -36.36 -17.77 -0.26
C TRP A 3 -36.64 -18.01 1.22
N ASN A 4 -37.63 -18.85 1.49
CA ASN A 4 -37.87 -19.46 2.79
C ASN A 4 -36.88 -20.62 2.98
N GLY A 5 -36.10 -20.57 4.05
CA GLY A 5 -35.33 -21.71 4.58
C GLY A 5 -35.42 -21.68 6.09
N ALA A 6 -36.24 -22.56 6.66
CA ALA A 6 -36.50 -22.66 8.09
C ALA A 6 -35.23 -23.05 8.87
N ILE A 7 -34.89 -22.26 9.88
CA ILE A 7 -33.87 -22.58 10.89
C ILE A 7 -34.61 -23.32 12.01
N GLU A 8 -34.24 -24.59 12.23
CA GLU A 8 -34.72 -25.36 13.37
C GLU A 8 -33.78 -25.15 14.56
N PRO A 9 -34.19 -24.49 15.66
CA PRO A 9 -33.35 -24.31 16.83
C PRO A 9 -33.38 -25.58 17.70
N LYS A 10 -32.25 -26.29 17.82
CA LYS A 10 -32.07 -27.28 18.87
C LYS A 10 -31.63 -26.58 20.16
N ASN A 11 -32.60 -26.34 21.05
CA ASN A 11 -32.35 -25.92 22.42
C ASN A 11 -31.76 -27.09 23.22
N ILE A 12 -30.50 -26.94 23.66
CA ILE A 12 -29.92 -27.77 24.72
C ILE A 12 -29.99 -26.93 26.00
N HIS A 13 -30.88 -27.32 26.91
CA HIS A 13 -30.91 -26.74 28.26
C HIS A 13 -29.81 -27.36 29.11
N THR A 14 -28.86 -26.54 29.54
CA THR A 14 -28.02 -26.83 30.71
C THR A 14 -28.27 -25.76 31.76
N THR A 15 -28.85 -26.18 32.88
CA THR A 15 -29.15 -25.38 34.06
C THR A 15 -27.86 -25.18 34.87
N HIS A 16 -27.23 -24.01 34.77
CA HIS A 16 -26.49 -23.41 35.88
C HIS A 16 -26.31 -21.90 35.67
N VAL A 17 -26.96 -21.12 36.55
CA VAL A 17 -26.69 -19.72 36.95
C VAL A 17 -26.83 -18.61 35.88
N ARG A 18 -27.72 -17.64 36.21
CA ARG A 18 -28.04 -16.40 35.50
C ARG A 18 -26.78 -15.66 35.01
N HIS A 19 -26.58 -15.56 33.70
CA HIS A 19 -26.13 -14.37 32.96
C HIS A 19 -26.22 -14.69 31.45
N VAL A 20 -27.00 -13.92 30.70
CA VAL A 20 -27.12 -14.08 29.23
C VAL A 20 -25.91 -13.39 28.60
N LEU A 21 -24.99 -14.18 28.04
CA LEU A 21 -23.82 -13.70 27.29
C LEU A 21 -24.07 -13.91 25.79
N PRO A 22 -23.78 -12.91 24.94
CA PRO A 22 -23.82 -13.09 23.49
C PRO A 22 -22.61 -13.93 23.05
N CYS A 23 -22.85 -15.15 22.56
CA CYS A 23 -21.82 -16.01 22.00
C CYS A 23 -21.84 -15.91 20.46
N SER A 24 -20.71 -15.52 19.87
CA SER A 24 -20.49 -15.58 18.42
C SER A 24 -19.69 -16.84 18.09
N LEU A 25 -20.26 -17.69 17.22
CA LEU A 25 -19.66 -18.95 16.78
C LEU A 25 -19.02 -18.77 15.40
N LEU A 26 -17.72 -19.03 15.30
CA LEU A 26 -16.97 -19.02 14.04
C LEU A 26 -16.48 -20.43 13.74
N PHE A 27 -16.88 -20.96 12.58
CA PHE A 27 -16.41 -22.27 12.10
C PHE A 27 -15.20 -22.11 11.20
N PHE A 28 -14.10 -22.77 11.57
CA PHE A 28 -12.95 -22.94 10.71
C PHE A 28 -12.57 -24.43 10.70
N ASN A 29 -12.73 -25.06 9.53
CA ASN A 29 -12.21 -26.38 9.17
C ASN A 29 -12.20 -27.45 10.30
N ARG A 30 -13.35 -28.07 10.56
CA ARG A 30 -13.57 -29.15 11.56
C ARG A 30 -13.23 -28.84 13.04
N SER A 31 -12.84 -27.62 13.39
CA SER A 31 -12.64 -27.19 14.77
C SER A 31 -13.67 -26.13 15.17
N LEU A 32 -14.30 -26.30 16.34
CA LEU A 32 -15.25 -25.35 16.91
C LEU A 32 -14.49 -24.34 17.77
N PHE A 33 -14.48 -23.07 17.38
CA PHE A 33 -13.96 -22.00 18.23
C PHE A 33 -15.13 -21.32 18.94
N MET A 34 -15.16 -21.46 20.27
CA MET A 34 -16.14 -20.77 21.11
C MET A 34 -15.42 -19.64 21.84
N PHE A 35 -15.83 -18.40 21.57
CA PHE A 35 -15.39 -17.22 22.30
C PHE A 35 -16.46 -16.89 23.34
N VAL A 36 -16.08 -16.92 24.62
CA VAL A 36 -16.94 -16.48 25.72
C VAL A 36 -16.37 -15.19 26.25
N LEU A 37 -17.12 -14.09 26.08
CA LEU A 37 -16.81 -12.83 26.73
C LEU A 37 -17.22 -12.94 28.20
N THR A 38 -16.26 -12.81 29.10
CA THR A 38 -16.55 -12.64 30.53
C THR A 38 -16.71 -11.16 30.83
N SER A 39 -17.46 -10.80 31.88
CA SER A 39 -17.76 -9.41 32.25
C SER A 39 -16.55 -8.59 32.71
N SER A 40 -15.33 -9.14 32.66
CA SER A 40 -14.07 -8.45 32.99
C SER A 40 -13.20 -8.12 31.76
N GLY A 41 -13.70 -8.27 30.54
CA GLY A 41 -13.01 -7.81 29.32
C GLY A 41 -11.76 -8.62 28.91
N GLN A 42 -11.51 -9.78 29.54
CA GLN A 42 -10.47 -10.71 29.09
C GLN A 42 -11.06 -11.77 28.14
N ILE A 43 -10.41 -11.91 26.98
CA ILE A 43 -10.67 -12.98 26.01
C ILE A 43 -9.96 -14.24 26.50
N GLN A 44 -10.70 -15.23 26.95
CA GLN A 44 -10.19 -16.59 27.15
C GLN A 44 -10.58 -17.46 25.95
N THR A 45 -9.58 -17.98 25.25
CA THR A 45 -9.76 -18.99 24.20
C THR A 45 -9.89 -20.36 24.85
N VAL A 46 -11.11 -20.89 24.89
CA VAL A 46 -11.35 -22.26 25.38
C VAL A 46 -11.37 -23.21 24.18
N TYR A 47 -10.35 -24.08 24.11
CA TYR A 47 -10.28 -25.15 23.13
C TYR A 47 -11.14 -26.33 23.59
N VAL A 48 -12.25 -26.60 22.88
CA VAL A 48 -13.05 -27.80 23.10
C VAL A 48 -12.85 -28.75 21.92
N GLY A 49 -11.94 -29.72 22.08
CA GLY A 49 -11.77 -30.82 21.14
C GLY A 49 -12.81 -31.91 21.41
N CYS A 50 -13.63 -32.25 20.42
CA CYS A 50 -14.55 -33.40 20.50
C CYS A 50 -13.75 -34.71 20.51
N ARG A 51 -13.62 -35.33 21.68
CA ARG A 51 -13.05 -36.67 21.85
C ARG A 51 -14.12 -37.72 21.52
N GLY A 52 -14.14 -38.19 20.27
CA GLY A 52 -14.86 -39.39 19.87
C GLY A 52 -13.93 -40.61 20.00
N MET A 53 -14.26 -41.53 20.92
CA MET A 53 -13.56 -42.80 21.12
C MET A 53 -13.72 -43.72 19.90
N GLY A 54 -12.61 -44.35 19.51
CA GLY A 54 -12.54 -45.39 18.47
C GLY A 54 -11.09 -45.67 18.11
N GLU A 55 -10.43 -46.51 18.90
CA GLU A 55 -9.09 -47.02 18.61
C GLU A 55 -9.07 -47.83 17.30
N SER A 56 -8.26 -47.40 16.34
CA SER A 56 -7.47 -48.34 15.54
C SER A 56 -6.18 -47.67 15.10
N SER A 57 -5.07 -48.23 15.59
CA SER A 57 -3.69 -47.98 15.23
C SER A 57 -3.46 -47.62 13.75
N GLY A 58 -2.95 -46.40 13.53
CA GLY A 58 -2.37 -45.96 12.27
C GLY A 58 -1.79 -44.57 12.47
N LYS A 59 -0.46 -44.45 12.49
CA LYS A 59 0.28 -43.18 12.60
C LYS A 59 -0.33 -42.12 11.68
N VAL A 60 -0.93 -41.09 12.27
CA VAL A 60 -1.13 -39.79 11.61
C VAL A 60 0.03 -38.91 12.05
N SER A 61 1.16 -39.03 11.35
CA SER A 61 2.15 -37.96 11.33
C SER A 61 1.63 -36.92 10.33
N ASP A 62 0.84 -35.98 10.81
CA ASP A 62 0.55 -34.71 10.13
C ASP A 62 1.71 -33.71 10.37
N ASP A 63 2.93 -34.22 10.49
CA ASP A 63 4.14 -33.42 10.57
C ASP A 63 4.54 -33.07 9.14
N ILE A 64 4.40 -31.79 8.79
CA ILE A 64 4.93 -31.26 7.52
C ILE A 64 6.43 -31.59 7.51
N PRO A 65 6.91 -32.38 6.52
CA PRO A 65 8.32 -32.77 6.49
C PRO A 65 9.19 -31.52 6.42
N PHE A 66 10.28 -31.47 7.21
CA PHE A 66 11.17 -30.30 7.32
C PHE A 66 11.59 -29.68 5.96
N PRO A 67 11.86 -30.47 4.89
CA PRO A 67 12.12 -29.92 3.56
C PRO A 67 10.95 -29.13 2.96
N GLU A 68 9.71 -29.54 3.22
CA GLU A 68 8.50 -28.85 2.76
C GLU A 68 8.25 -27.57 3.56
N PHE A 69 8.53 -27.58 4.87
CA PHE A 69 8.51 -26.37 5.70
C PHE A 69 9.55 -25.34 5.22
N VAL A 70 10.78 -25.76 4.93
CA VAL A 70 11.84 -24.89 4.39
C VAL A 70 11.46 -24.35 3.00
N ARG A 71 10.83 -25.17 2.15
CA ARG A 71 10.32 -24.73 0.85
C ARG A 71 9.22 -23.67 0.97
N MET A 72 8.28 -23.87 1.91
CA MET A 72 7.24 -22.89 2.22
C MET A 72 7.83 -21.59 2.78
N LEU A 73 8.77 -21.67 3.72
CA LEU A 73 9.43 -20.50 4.30
C LEU A 73 10.23 -19.72 3.24
N GLY A 74 10.94 -20.44 2.36
CA GLY A 74 11.66 -19.86 1.23
C GLY A 74 10.72 -19.12 0.28
N SER A 75 9.54 -19.67 0.00
CA SER A 75 8.54 -19.00 -0.86
C SER A 75 7.99 -17.70 -0.25
N VAL A 76 7.76 -17.67 1.07
CA VAL A 76 7.32 -16.46 1.78
C VAL A 76 8.44 -15.42 1.77
N PHE A 77 9.68 -15.83 1.96
CA PHE A 77 10.83 -14.94 1.89
C PHE A 77 11.00 -14.33 0.49
N VAL A 78 10.83 -15.12 -0.57
CA VAL A 78 10.83 -14.63 -1.96
C VAL A 78 9.69 -13.64 -2.19
N LEU A 79 8.48 -13.93 -1.70
CA LEU A 79 7.35 -13.00 -1.79
C LEU A 79 7.67 -11.68 -1.09
N ILE A 80 8.20 -11.72 0.14
CA ILE A 80 8.61 -10.52 0.88
C ILE A 80 9.68 -9.75 0.11
N ALA A 81 10.70 -10.43 -0.42
CA ALA A 81 11.76 -9.79 -1.20
C ALA A 81 11.21 -9.11 -2.46
N VAL A 82 10.27 -9.75 -3.17
CA VAL A 82 9.60 -9.17 -4.35
C VAL A 82 8.74 -7.96 -3.97
N LEU A 83 8.04 -8.01 -2.83
CA LEU A 83 7.24 -6.87 -2.35
C LEU A 83 8.13 -5.70 -1.90
N LEU A 84 9.21 -5.96 -1.17
CA LEU A 84 10.19 -4.94 -0.78
C LEU A 84 10.87 -4.33 -2.01
N PHE A 85 11.23 -5.15 -2.99
CA PHE A 85 11.74 -4.64 -4.26
C PHE A 85 10.69 -3.80 -5.00
N GLY A 86 9.43 -4.22 -4.96
CA GLY A 86 8.30 -3.43 -5.44
C GLY A 86 8.19 -2.07 -4.75
N GLU A 87 8.34 -2.01 -3.43
CA GLU A 87 8.31 -0.76 -2.65
C GLU A 87 9.49 0.16 -3.00
N ILE A 88 10.70 -0.40 -3.16
CA ILE A 88 11.87 0.35 -3.63
C ILE A 88 11.61 0.91 -5.02
N LEU A 89 11.06 0.11 -5.94
CA LEU A 89 10.69 0.57 -7.27
C LEU A 89 9.60 1.63 -7.22
N PHE A 90 8.59 1.47 -6.38
CA PHE A 90 7.51 2.45 -6.21
C PHE A 90 8.05 3.80 -5.72
N ARG A 91 8.85 3.79 -4.66
CA ARG A 91 9.51 4.99 -4.14
C ARG A 91 10.40 5.62 -5.20
N TRP A 92 11.05 4.79 -6.00
CA TRP A 92 11.84 5.24 -7.13
C TRP A 92 11.01 5.87 -8.27
N PHE A 93 9.77 5.42 -8.49
CA PHE A 93 8.87 5.98 -9.51
C PHE A 93 8.17 7.29 -9.10
N ILE A 94 7.96 7.52 -7.80
CA ILE A 94 7.06 8.59 -7.30
C ILE A 94 7.78 9.82 -6.74
N GLU A 95 9.09 9.76 -6.60
CA GLU A 95 9.90 10.79 -5.94
C GLU A 95 10.51 11.73 -7.02
N PRO A 96 9.65 12.24 -7.93
CA PRO A 96 9.23 13.63 -7.75
C PRO A 96 7.79 13.77 -7.30
N ALA A 97 7.60 14.54 -6.22
CA ALA A 97 6.32 14.77 -5.53
C ALA A 97 5.17 15.27 -6.46
N ASN A 98 5.52 15.69 -7.68
CA ASN A 98 4.62 16.20 -8.72
C ASN A 98 4.28 15.18 -9.83
N THR A 99 4.68 13.90 -9.73
CA THR A 99 4.47 12.92 -10.83
C THR A 99 2.98 12.62 -11.08
N LEU A 100 2.13 12.81 -10.08
CA LEU A 100 0.68 12.58 -10.16
C LEU A 100 -0.14 13.83 -9.81
N LEU A 101 0.37 14.98 -10.23
CA LEU A 101 -0.29 16.27 -10.12
C LEU A 101 -1.77 16.25 -10.57
N PRO A 102 -2.19 15.57 -11.66
CA PRO A 102 -3.61 15.52 -12.01
C PRO A 102 -4.50 14.86 -10.95
N LEU A 103 -4.01 13.81 -10.30
CA LEU A 103 -4.77 13.06 -9.32
C LEU A 103 -4.85 13.82 -7.99
N GLN A 104 -3.75 14.45 -7.58
CA GLN A 104 -3.71 15.37 -6.43
C GLN A 104 -4.65 16.57 -6.64
N LEU A 105 -4.72 17.12 -7.87
CA LEU A 105 -5.60 18.23 -8.20
C LEU A 105 -7.08 17.84 -8.08
N ILE A 106 -7.43 16.66 -8.61
CA ILE A 106 -8.79 16.12 -8.53
C ILE A 106 -9.16 15.86 -7.08
N GLU A 107 -8.25 15.30 -6.28
CA GLU A 107 -8.50 15.03 -4.87
C GLU A 107 -8.67 16.32 -4.07
N ALA A 108 -7.79 17.31 -4.23
CA ALA A 108 -7.90 18.61 -3.56
C ALA A 108 -9.21 19.34 -3.95
N TRP A 109 -9.60 19.26 -5.23
CA TRP A 109 -10.88 19.77 -5.69
C TRP A 109 -12.06 19.02 -5.07
N LEU A 110 -12.03 17.68 -5.05
CA LEU A 110 -13.12 16.87 -4.51
C LEU A 110 -13.27 17.09 -3.01
N TRP A 111 -12.16 17.14 -2.28
CA TRP A 111 -12.12 17.38 -0.85
C TRP A 111 -12.67 18.75 -0.48
N SER A 112 -12.25 19.82 -1.15
CA SER A 112 -12.76 21.17 -0.90
C SER A 112 -14.26 21.29 -1.21
N ASN A 113 -14.74 20.68 -2.30
CA ASN A 113 -16.16 20.69 -2.65
C ASN A 113 -17.00 19.89 -1.65
N ILE A 114 -16.56 18.70 -1.23
CA ILE A 114 -17.28 17.89 -0.24
C ILE A 114 -17.29 18.59 1.12
N SER A 115 -16.16 19.16 1.54
CA SER A 115 -16.09 19.89 2.81
C SER A 115 -17.04 21.09 2.79
N ASN A 116 -17.08 21.87 1.71
CA ASN A 116 -18.03 22.97 1.56
C ASN A 116 -19.49 22.53 1.44
N LEU A 117 -19.74 21.32 0.93
CA LEU A 117 -21.09 20.74 0.87
C LEU A 117 -21.61 20.35 2.26
N ILE A 118 -20.73 19.82 3.13
CA ILE A 118 -21.09 19.41 4.49
C ILE A 118 -21.08 20.61 5.45
N TRP A 119 -20.05 21.45 5.36
CA TRP A 119 -19.84 22.65 6.17
C TRP A 119 -19.59 23.85 5.25
N ALA A 120 -20.61 24.68 5.06
CA ALA A 120 -20.54 25.81 4.13
C ALA A 120 -19.40 26.78 4.47
N GLY A 121 -18.50 27.03 3.51
CA GLY A 121 -17.36 27.94 3.68
C GLY A 121 -16.22 27.40 4.54
N SER A 122 -16.19 26.09 4.78
CA SER A 122 -15.18 25.42 5.60
C SER A 122 -13.83 25.24 4.92
N ALA A 123 -13.78 25.24 3.59
CA ALA A 123 -12.57 24.92 2.84
C ALA A 123 -12.40 25.84 1.63
N GLU A 124 -11.19 26.34 1.42
CA GLU A 124 -10.81 27.10 0.24
C GLU A 124 -9.67 26.38 -0.47
N LEU A 125 -9.83 26.15 -1.78
CA LEU A 125 -8.76 25.61 -2.61
C LEU A 125 -7.89 26.78 -3.09
N VAL A 126 -6.61 26.78 -2.71
CA VAL A 126 -5.69 27.90 -2.97
C VAL A 126 -4.51 27.42 -3.81
N ALA A 127 -4.11 28.25 -4.77
CA ALA A 127 -2.90 28.03 -5.56
C ALA A 127 -1.67 28.21 -4.70
N HIS A 128 -0.70 27.30 -4.82
CA HIS A 128 0.60 27.52 -4.20
C HIS A 128 1.29 28.76 -4.80
N GLN A 129 2.05 29.51 -4.01
CA GLN A 129 2.74 30.74 -4.48
C GLN A 129 3.77 30.47 -5.60
N THR A 130 4.19 29.21 -5.79
CA THR A 130 5.11 28.79 -6.85
C THR A 130 4.63 27.56 -7.64
N GLY A 131 3.34 27.20 -7.63
CA GLY A 131 2.91 25.92 -8.23
C GLY A 131 1.40 25.62 -8.30
N PRO A 132 1.01 24.35 -8.54
CA PRO A 132 -0.36 23.90 -8.83
C PRO A 132 -1.34 24.02 -7.65
N MET A 133 -2.65 23.89 -7.93
CA MET A 133 -3.76 24.00 -6.96
C MET A 133 -3.90 22.73 -6.08
N THR A 134 -2.93 22.46 -5.21
CA THR A 134 -2.94 21.27 -4.31
C THR A 134 -3.07 21.61 -2.83
N GLN A 135 -3.14 22.90 -2.48
CA GLN A 135 -3.31 23.36 -1.09
C GLN A 135 -4.79 23.62 -0.78
N VAL A 136 -5.28 23.05 0.32
CA VAL A 136 -6.62 23.29 0.84
C VAL A 136 -6.51 23.97 2.20
N ASN A 137 -7.06 25.16 2.29
CA ASN A 137 -7.12 25.94 3.51
C ASN A 137 -8.44 25.66 4.22
N LEU A 138 -8.36 25.11 5.44
CA LEU A 138 -9.53 24.96 6.30
C LEU A 138 -9.80 26.27 7.01
N LEU A 139 -11.06 26.72 6.97
CA LEU A 139 -11.50 28.00 7.50
C LEU A 139 -12.46 27.78 8.66
N HIS A 140 -12.14 28.37 9.81
CA HIS A 140 -13.04 28.43 10.95
C HIS A 140 -12.64 29.59 11.88
N PRO A 141 -13.60 30.34 12.46
CA PRO A 141 -13.29 31.47 13.34
C PRO A 141 -12.49 31.11 14.59
N THR A 142 -12.53 29.85 15.03
CA THR A 142 -11.82 29.39 16.22
C THR A 142 -10.36 29.02 15.97
N PHE A 143 -9.94 28.92 14.70
CA PHE A 143 -8.55 28.62 14.36
C PHE A 143 -7.63 29.80 14.66
N TYR A 144 -6.38 29.52 14.99
CA TYR A 144 -5.35 30.55 15.11
C TYR A 144 -5.15 31.24 13.75
N GLY A 145 -5.50 32.53 13.65
CA GLY A 145 -5.46 33.26 12.38
C GLY A 145 -6.61 32.92 11.41
N GLY A 146 -7.62 32.16 11.85
CA GLY A 146 -8.81 31.82 11.06
C GLY A 146 -8.60 30.80 9.94
N VAL A 147 -7.39 30.27 9.79
CA VAL A 147 -7.01 29.38 8.69
C VAL A 147 -6.03 28.30 9.13
N VAL A 148 -6.24 27.06 8.67
CA VAL A 148 -5.29 25.96 8.78
C VAL A 148 -4.94 25.47 7.38
N PRO A 149 -3.72 25.74 6.87
CA PRO A 149 -3.32 25.31 5.53
C PRO A 149 -2.88 23.84 5.54
N LEU A 150 -3.42 23.05 4.61
CA LEU A 150 -3.06 21.63 4.43
C LEU A 150 -2.71 21.34 2.96
N TYR A 151 -1.75 20.44 2.77
CA TYR A 151 -1.23 20.07 1.45
C TYR A 151 -1.65 18.64 1.09
N VAL A 152 -2.12 18.44 -0.13
CA VAL A 152 -2.42 17.10 -0.67
C VAL A 152 -1.15 16.51 -1.27
N SER A 153 -0.55 15.54 -0.57
CA SER A 153 0.59 14.75 -1.06
C SER A 153 0.13 13.47 -1.76
N ASP A 154 1.05 12.79 -2.42
CA ASP A 154 0.92 11.39 -2.88
C ASP A 154 0.42 10.42 -1.79
N GLU A 155 0.82 10.60 -0.53
CA GLU A 155 0.31 9.86 0.63
C GLU A 155 -1.18 10.12 0.93
N CYS A 156 -1.70 11.28 0.55
CA CYS A 156 -3.13 11.59 0.70
C CYS A 156 -3.95 10.83 -0.35
N THR A 157 -3.43 10.69 -1.56
CA THR A 157 -4.12 10.04 -2.68
C THR A 157 -4.30 8.53 -2.53
N GLY A 158 -3.63 7.90 -1.55
CA GLY A 158 -3.67 6.45 -1.36
C GLY A 158 -2.83 5.64 -2.32
N LEU A 159 -1.85 6.30 -2.96
CA LEU A 159 -1.10 5.68 -4.05
C LEU A 159 -0.23 4.52 -3.57
N HIS A 160 0.35 4.67 -2.39
CA HIS A 160 1.20 3.67 -1.77
C HIS A 160 0.41 2.37 -1.51
N GLU A 161 -0.80 2.50 -0.96
CA GLU A 161 -1.70 1.38 -0.71
C GLU A 161 -2.17 0.73 -2.02
N LEU A 162 -2.50 1.55 -3.02
CA LEU A 162 -2.92 1.05 -4.33
C LEU A 162 -1.81 0.26 -5.01
N PHE A 163 -0.56 0.75 -4.97
CA PHE A 163 0.57 0.05 -5.56
C PHE A 163 0.84 -1.28 -4.86
N PHE A 164 0.87 -1.27 -3.53
CA PHE A 164 1.10 -2.49 -2.75
C PHE A 164 0.02 -3.55 -3.03
N LEU A 165 -1.25 -3.15 -3.01
CA LEU A 165 -2.38 -4.02 -3.32
C LEU A 165 -2.34 -4.51 -4.78
N GLY A 166 -1.95 -3.64 -5.72
CA GLY A 166 -1.73 -4.00 -7.12
C GLY A 166 -0.66 -5.07 -7.29
N MET A 167 0.49 -4.92 -6.64
CA MET A 167 1.57 -5.91 -6.66
C MET A 167 1.11 -7.26 -6.09
N MET A 168 0.43 -7.26 -4.94
CA MET A 168 -0.12 -8.47 -4.33
C MET A 168 -1.11 -9.20 -5.26
N MET A 169 -2.00 -8.46 -5.92
CA MET A 169 -2.97 -9.05 -6.86
C MET A 169 -2.30 -9.56 -8.15
N LEU A 170 -1.30 -8.84 -8.67
CA LEU A 170 -0.54 -9.26 -9.86
C LEU A 170 0.25 -10.54 -9.61
N LEU A 171 0.90 -10.65 -8.45
CA LEU A 171 1.67 -11.83 -8.03
C LEU A 171 0.79 -13.04 -7.72
N THR A 172 -0.53 -12.87 -7.58
CA THR A 172 -1.45 -13.99 -7.35
C THR A 172 -1.68 -14.76 -8.66
N PRO A 173 -1.26 -16.03 -8.80
CA PRO A 173 -1.22 -16.75 -10.08
C PRO A 173 -2.58 -17.28 -10.59
N CYS A 174 -3.68 -17.05 -9.86
CA CYS A 174 -4.97 -17.71 -10.08
C CYS A 174 -5.89 -17.06 -11.12
N PHE A 175 -5.59 -15.83 -11.56
CA PHE A 175 -6.53 -15.02 -12.36
C PHE A 175 -5.92 -14.50 -13.66
N ASP A 176 -6.73 -14.48 -14.71
CA ASP A 176 -6.41 -13.76 -15.95
C ASP A 176 -6.13 -12.28 -15.67
N LEU A 177 -5.22 -11.68 -16.44
CA LEU A 177 -4.86 -10.26 -16.30
C LEU A 177 -6.07 -9.33 -16.37
N LYS A 178 -7.05 -9.61 -17.25
CA LYS A 178 -8.28 -8.81 -17.35
C LYS A 178 -9.08 -8.81 -16.05
N THR A 179 -9.19 -9.97 -15.41
CA THR A 179 -9.90 -10.13 -14.14
C THR A 179 -9.13 -9.44 -13.01
N LYS A 180 -7.80 -9.58 -13.00
CA LYS A 180 -6.92 -8.85 -12.06
C LYS A 180 -7.09 -7.35 -12.15
N PHE A 181 -7.05 -6.76 -13.36
CA PHE A 181 -7.24 -5.33 -13.55
C PHE A 181 -8.64 -4.86 -13.15
N LYS A 182 -9.68 -5.66 -13.38
CA LYS A 182 -11.04 -5.35 -12.91
C LYS A 182 -11.11 -5.29 -11.39
N HIS A 183 -10.54 -6.28 -10.69
CA HIS A 183 -10.49 -6.28 -9.23
C HIS A 183 -9.63 -5.15 -8.68
N LEU A 184 -8.49 -4.87 -9.32
CA LEU A 184 -7.61 -3.76 -8.97
C LEU A 184 -8.33 -2.41 -9.12
N GLY A 185 -9.10 -2.21 -10.20
CA GLY A 185 -9.87 -0.99 -10.41
C GLY A 185 -10.94 -0.78 -9.32
N ILE A 186 -11.63 -1.84 -8.91
CA ILE A 186 -12.62 -1.77 -7.82
C ILE A 186 -11.92 -1.46 -6.49
N ALA A 187 -10.82 -2.14 -6.19
CA ALA A 187 -10.06 -1.91 -4.97
C ALA A 187 -9.47 -0.50 -4.93
N SER A 188 -8.96 0.00 -6.06
CA SER A 188 -8.46 1.36 -6.23
C SER A 188 -9.55 2.40 -5.92
N LEU A 189 -10.75 2.20 -6.45
CA LEU A 189 -11.88 3.09 -6.17
C LEU A 189 -12.24 3.09 -4.67
N ILE A 190 -12.22 1.93 -4.02
CA ILE A 190 -12.50 1.83 -2.58
C ILE A 190 -11.44 2.57 -1.76
N VAL A 191 -10.16 2.34 -2.06
CA VAL A 191 -9.05 3.02 -1.37
C VAL A 191 -9.12 4.53 -1.57
N PHE A 192 -9.39 4.98 -2.79
CA PHE A 192 -9.58 6.41 -3.09
C PHE A 192 -10.71 7.03 -2.26
N ILE A 193 -11.87 6.37 -2.16
CA ILE A 193 -12.99 6.85 -1.35
C ILE A 193 -12.63 6.88 0.15
N LEU A 194 -11.93 5.85 0.66
CA LEU A 194 -11.51 5.81 2.07
C LEU A 194 -10.53 6.96 2.40
N ASN A 195 -9.61 7.27 1.50
CA ASN A 195 -8.70 8.40 1.66
C ASN A 195 -9.42 9.75 1.58
N LEU A 196 -10.40 9.88 0.70
CA LEU A 196 -11.25 11.06 0.67
C LEU A 196 -12.03 11.26 1.97
N VAL A 197 -12.57 10.18 2.56
CA VAL A 197 -13.23 10.23 3.87
C VAL A 197 -12.26 10.67 4.94
N ARG A 198 -11.02 10.16 4.93
CA ARG A 198 -9.95 10.61 5.85
C ARG A 198 -9.75 12.12 5.75
N LEU A 199 -9.64 12.67 4.54
CA LEU A 199 -9.47 14.12 4.33
C LEU A 199 -10.67 14.92 4.84
N VAL A 200 -11.89 14.47 4.57
CA VAL A 200 -13.13 15.14 5.01
C VAL A 200 -13.26 15.17 6.54
N VAL A 201 -12.80 14.11 7.24
CA VAL A 201 -12.85 14.01 8.70
C VAL A 201 -11.83 14.94 9.39
N LEU A 202 -10.82 15.44 8.68
CA LEU A 202 -9.84 16.38 9.26
C LEU A 202 -10.50 17.68 9.75
N TYR A 203 -11.48 18.21 9.00
CA TYR A 203 -12.16 19.46 9.36
C TYR A 203 -12.84 19.41 10.74
N PRO A 204 -13.79 18.49 11.02
CA PRO A 204 -14.44 18.44 12.31
C PRO A 204 -13.46 18.11 13.46
N LEU A 205 -12.38 17.36 13.20
CA LEU A 205 -11.35 17.11 14.21
C LEU A 205 -10.58 18.38 14.59
N ALA A 206 -10.22 19.22 13.61
CA ALA A 206 -9.61 20.51 13.88
C ALA A 206 -10.54 21.44 14.65
N VAL A 207 -11.82 21.52 14.25
CA VAL A 207 -12.81 22.36 14.93
C VAL A 207 -12.99 21.91 16.38
N ASN A 208 -13.17 20.61 16.64
CA ASN A 208 -13.32 20.08 17.99
C ASN A 208 -12.10 20.36 18.88
N GLY A 209 -10.87 20.38 18.33
CA GLY A 209 -9.67 20.74 19.08
C GLY A 209 -9.59 22.23 19.47
N CYS A 210 -10.10 23.09 18.58
CA CYS A 210 -10.08 24.54 18.73
C CYS A 210 -11.37 25.14 19.33
N GLU A 211 -12.37 24.34 19.69
CA GLU A 211 -13.58 24.83 20.32
C GLU A 211 -13.39 25.18 21.81
N GLY A 212 -14.24 26.07 22.32
CA GLY A 212 -14.25 26.44 23.73
C GLY A 212 -13.05 27.28 24.17
N MET A 213 -12.40 26.89 25.27
CA MET A 213 -11.31 27.66 25.89
C MET A 213 -10.00 27.63 25.09
N ASN A 214 -9.91 26.78 24.07
CA ASN A 214 -8.72 26.60 23.23
C ASN A 214 -8.75 27.42 21.93
N GLY A 215 -9.86 28.14 21.66
CA GLY A 215 -10.04 28.91 20.44
C GLY A 215 -9.03 30.05 20.31
N GLY A 216 -8.42 30.17 19.13
CA GLY A 216 -7.42 31.20 18.83
C GLY A 216 -6.08 31.01 19.54
N ILE A 217 -5.85 29.85 20.19
CA ILE A 217 -4.55 29.48 20.75
C ILE A 217 -3.74 28.77 19.65
N PHE A 218 -2.45 29.07 19.57
CA PHE A 218 -1.53 28.41 18.66
C PHE A 218 -1.46 26.90 18.96
N GLY A 219 -1.70 26.05 17.95
CA GLY A 219 -1.65 24.58 18.07
C GLY A 219 -2.93 23.94 18.60
N CYS A 220 -4.06 24.66 18.64
CA CYS A 220 -5.35 24.09 19.03
C CYS A 220 -5.82 22.96 18.10
N GLU A 221 -5.30 22.92 16.89
CA GLU A 221 -5.54 21.92 15.85
C GLU A 221 -4.74 20.61 16.05
N SER A 222 -4.02 20.44 17.17
CA SER A 222 -3.25 19.23 17.50
C SER A 222 -4.00 17.90 17.25
N PRO A 223 -5.30 17.76 17.58
CA PRO A 223 -6.04 16.52 17.32
C PRO A 223 -6.13 16.13 15.84
N LEU A 224 -6.10 17.11 14.92
CA LEU A 224 -6.05 16.85 13.49
C LEU A 224 -4.73 16.17 13.12
N PHE A 225 -3.61 16.68 13.61
CA PHE A 225 -2.28 16.16 13.29
C PHE A 225 -2.04 14.79 13.92
N GLU A 226 -2.50 14.57 15.15
CA GLU A 226 -2.43 13.26 15.82
C GLU A 226 -3.23 12.19 15.07
N PHE A 227 -4.46 12.51 14.63
CA PHE A 227 -5.25 11.60 13.80
C PHE A 227 -4.57 11.34 12.45
N HIS A 228 -4.03 12.39 11.83
CA HIS A 228 -3.33 12.27 10.55
C HIS A 228 -2.11 11.34 10.68
N GLU A 229 -1.28 11.50 11.71
CA GLU A 229 -0.13 10.65 11.99
C GLU A 229 -0.55 9.20 12.29
N PHE A 230 -1.60 9.01 13.10
CA PHE A 230 -2.14 7.68 13.39
C PHE A 230 -2.56 6.94 12.11
N VAL A 231 -3.26 7.62 11.21
CA VAL A 231 -3.71 7.02 9.95
C VAL A 231 -2.52 6.74 9.02
N LEU A 232 -1.51 7.61 8.95
CA LEU A 232 -0.29 7.34 8.18
C LEU A 232 0.44 6.10 8.70
N ARG A 233 0.58 5.98 10.02
CA ARG A 233 1.40 4.95 10.66
C ARG A 233 0.74 3.59 10.71
N TYR A 234 -0.57 3.55 10.94
CA TYR A 234 -1.31 2.29 11.17
C TYR A 234 -2.49 2.10 10.23
N GLY A 235 -3.16 3.18 9.82
CA GLY A 235 -4.38 3.12 9.03
C GLY A 235 -4.18 2.44 7.67
N SER A 236 -3.10 2.79 6.98
CA SER A 236 -2.72 2.20 5.69
C SER A 236 -2.54 0.68 5.76
N LEU A 237 -1.76 0.19 6.72
CA LEU A 237 -1.51 -1.24 6.94
C LEU A 237 -2.80 -2.00 7.28
N ILE A 238 -3.65 -1.43 8.14
CA ILE A 238 -4.91 -2.06 8.54
C ILE A 238 -5.83 -2.21 7.33
N VAL A 239 -6.01 -1.14 6.53
CA VAL A 239 -6.85 -1.17 5.32
C VAL A 239 -6.31 -2.19 4.33
N LEU A 240 -5.00 -2.27 4.14
CA LEU A 240 -4.36 -3.24 3.26
C LEU A 240 -4.58 -4.68 3.70
N VAL A 241 -4.32 -5.01 4.97
CA VAL A 241 -4.47 -6.37 5.49
C VAL A 241 -5.93 -6.82 5.44
N ILE A 242 -6.86 -5.96 5.86
CA ILE A 242 -8.30 -6.28 5.83
C ILE A 242 -8.80 -6.39 4.40
N GLY A 243 -8.50 -5.40 3.55
CA GLY A 243 -8.91 -5.37 2.15
C GLY A 243 -8.40 -6.56 1.36
N TRP A 244 -7.11 -6.89 1.54
CA TRP A 244 -6.52 -8.09 0.94
C TRP A 244 -7.16 -9.37 1.47
N THR A 245 -7.39 -9.49 2.79
CA THR A 245 -8.01 -10.70 3.38
C THR A 245 -9.43 -10.90 2.86
N ILE A 246 -10.23 -9.84 2.77
CA ILE A 246 -11.59 -9.88 2.22
C ILE A 246 -11.55 -10.32 0.76
N TRP A 247 -10.69 -9.69 -0.05
CA TRP A 247 -10.55 -10.02 -1.46
C TRP A 247 -10.09 -11.47 -1.66
N PHE A 248 -9.09 -11.91 -0.89
CA PHE A 248 -8.52 -13.26 -0.97
C PHE A 248 -9.57 -14.33 -0.62
N ASN A 249 -10.46 -14.04 0.32
CA ASN A 249 -11.53 -14.95 0.71
C ASN A 249 -12.68 -14.98 -0.32
N ILE A 250 -13.10 -13.82 -0.82
CA ILE A 250 -14.19 -13.73 -1.82
C ILE A 250 -13.80 -14.40 -3.14
N THR A 251 -12.54 -14.25 -3.55
CA THR A 251 -12.07 -14.75 -4.84
C THR A 251 -11.63 -16.22 -4.81
N ASP A 252 -11.73 -16.89 -3.66
CA ASP A 252 -11.35 -18.30 -3.49
C ASP A 252 -9.89 -18.59 -3.94
N ALA A 253 -9.04 -17.54 -3.92
CA ALA A 253 -7.68 -17.53 -4.45
C ALA A 253 -6.78 -18.60 -3.81
N ARG A 254 -7.14 -19.07 -2.61
CA ARG A 254 -6.48 -20.17 -1.91
C ARG A 254 -6.37 -21.44 -2.77
N LYS A 255 -7.43 -21.79 -3.51
CA LYS A 255 -7.45 -23.02 -4.33
C LYS A 255 -6.48 -22.90 -5.49
N GLY A 256 -6.50 -21.79 -6.22
CA GLY A 256 -5.60 -21.61 -7.36
C GLY A 256 -4.16 -21.32 -6.97
N VAL A 257 -3.90 -20.69 -5.82
CA VAL A 257 -2.53 -20.61 -5.28
C VAL A 257 -2.01 -22.00 -4.94
N ARG A 258 -2.80 -22.84 -4.26
CA ARG A 258 -2.42 -24.22 -3.95
C ARG A 258 -2.18 -25.05 -5.22
N GLU A 259 -3.06 -24.91 -6.21
CA GLU A 259 -2.94 -25.60 -7.49
C GLU A 259 -1.70 -25.13 -8.29
N PHE A 260 -1.41 -23.83 -8.29
CA PHE A 260 -0.19 -23.28 -8.88
C PHE A 260 1.07 -23.82 -8.19
N TRP A 261 1.12 -23.83 -6.86
CA TRP A 261 2.24 -24.39 -6.11
C TRP A 261 2.45 -25.89 -6.34
N ASN A 262 1.37 -26.62 -6.64
CA ASN A 262 1.46 -28.03 -7.00
C ASN A 262 1.89 -28.24 -8.46
N ARG A 263 1.58 -27.30 -9.35
CA ARG A 263 1.93 -27.34 -10.78
C ARG A 263 3.29 -26.73 -11.11
N LEU A 264 3.91 -26.02 -10.17
CA LEU A 264 5.17 -25.31 -10.39
C LEU A 264 6.22 -26.33 -10.88
N PRO A 265 6.61 -26.28 -12.18
CA PRO A 265 7.70 -27.10 -12.65
C PRO A 265 8.94 -26.70 -11.87
N ASN A 266 9.83 -27.65 -11.59
CA ASN A 266 11.12 -27.34 -10.99
C ASN A 266 11.84 -26.33 -11.89
N LEU A 267 11.92 -25.07 -11.47
CA LEU A 267 12.77 -24.07 -12.12
C LEU A 267 14.21 -24.56 -11.96
N GLN A 268 14.81 -24.99 -13.07
CA GLN A 268 16.16 -25.57 -13.06
C GLN A 268 17.24 -24.48 -12.85
N GLY A 269 16.88 -23.21 -13.04
CA GLY A 269 17.68 -22.05 -12.70
C GLY A 269 17.42 -20.87 -13.63
N VAL A 270 17.99 -19.71 -13.28
CA VAL A 270 18.12 -18.58 -14.20
C VAL A 270 19.51 -18.68 -14.83
N SER A 271 19.60 -18.80 -16.16
CA SER A 271 20.88 -18.74 -16.85
C SER A 271 21.21 -17.29 -17.19
N PHE A 272 22.43 -16.87 -16.86
CA PHE A 272 22.97 -15.58 -17.23
C PHE A 272 24.05 -15.81 -18.29
N ASN A 273 23.84 -15.28 -19.49
CA ASN A 273 24.81 -15.33 -20.57
C ASN A 273 25.36 -13.92 -20.81
N PRO A 274 26.41 -13.51 -20.08
CA PRO A 274 27.05 -12.22 -20.32
C PRO A 274 27.74 -12.24 -21.70
N SER A 275 27.13 -11.62 -22.71
CA SER A 275 27.76 -11.45 -24.03
C SER A 275 27.28 -10.18 -24.72
N LEU A 276 28.25 -9.43 -25.24
CA LEU A 276 28.03 -8.26 -26.10
C LEU A 276 28.36 -8.54 -27.56
N ASP A 277 28.73 -9.77 -27.92
CA ASP A 277 29.29 -10.08 -29.26
C ASP A 277 28.23 -9.96 -30.37
N ASP A 278 26.98 -10.24 -30.05
CA ASP A 278 25.82 -10.19 -30.96
C ASP A 278 25.15 -8.80 -31.01
N LEU A 279 25.85 -7.73 -30.57
CA LEU A 279 25.25 -6.40 -30.44
C LEU A 279 24.97 -5.76 -31.81
N ASN A 280 25.78 -6.05 -32.82
CA ASN A 280 25.65 -5.47 -34.16
C ASN A 280 24.55 -6.12 -35.01
N SER A 281 24.21 -7.38 -34.71
CA SER A 281 23.18 -8.18 -35.38
C SER A 281 21.79 -7.93 -34.80
N ASN A 282 21.68 -7.64 -33.51
CA ASN A 282 20.41 -7.36 -32.85
C ASN A 282 20.15 -5.84 -32.73
N THR A 283 19.44 -5.28 -33.71
CA THR A 283 19.14 -3.85 -33.81
C THR A 283 18.41 -3.27 -32.58
N VAL A 284 17.53 -4.05 -31.94
CA VAL A 284 16.83 -3.64 -30.71
C VAL A 284 17.82 -3.53 -29.55
N ARG A 285 18.78 -4.45 -29.45
CA ARG A 285 19.80 -4.45 -28.40
C ARG A 285 20.79 -3.30 -28.59
N ALA A 286 21.23 -3.07 -29.82
CA ALA A 286 22.06 -1.91 -30.16
C ALA A 286 21.35 -0.60 -29.78
N ALA A 287 20.09 -0.43 -30.19
CA ALA A 287 19.29 0.75 -29.88
C ALA A 287 19.13 0.96 -28.36
N GLY A 288 18.85 -0.11 -27.61
CA GLY A 288 18.75 -0.04 -26.15
C GLY A 288 20.06 0.36 -25.46
N VAL A 289 21.20 -0.17 -25.92
CA VAL A 289 22.52 0.20 -25.39
C VAL A 289 22.86 1.66 -25.71
N TYR A 290 22.70 2.10 -26.97
CA TYR A 290 22.97 3.51 -27.33
C TYR A 290 22.05 4.47 -26.59
N PHE A 291 20.77 4.13 -26.45
CA PHE A 291 19.81 4.91 -25.67
C PHE A 291 20.23 4.97 -24.19
N SER A 292 20.62 3.83 -23.59
CA SER A 292 21.08 3.81 -22.20
C SER A 292 22.32 4.68 -22.00
N ILE A 293 23.33 4.59 -22.87
CA ILE A 293 24.56 5.40 -22.78
C ILE A 293 24.23 6.90 -22.91
N GLY A 294 23.39 7.27 -23.88
CA GLY A 294 22.94 8.65 -24.04
C GLY A 294 22.21 9.18 -22.80
N LEU A 295 21.32 8.36 -22.22
CA LEU A 295 20.59 8.70 -21.00
C LEU A 295 21.52 8.82 -19.78
N ALA A 296 22.52 7.94 -19.64
CA ALA A 296 23.53 8.03 -18.58
C ALA A 296 24.34 9.33 -18.70
N ILE A 297 24.84 9.65 -19.90
CA ILE A 297 25.62 10.88 -20.11
C ILE A 297 24.77 12.12 -19.80
N LEU A 298 23.53 12.17 -20.31
CA LEU A 298 22.62 13.27 -20.03
C LEU A 298 22.31 13.42 -18.53
N SER A 299 22.12 12.29 -17.84
CA SER A 299 21.83 12.28 -16.40
C SER A 299 23.00 12.80 -15.57
N VAL A 300 24.23 12.41 -15.92
CA VAL A 300 25.46 12.87 -15.26
C VAL A 300 25.69 14.35 -15.52
N ILE A 301 25.54 14.81 -16.77
CA ILE A 301 25.64 16.24 -17.12
C ILE A 301 24.60 17.04 -16.35
N SER A 302 23.35 16.58 -16.30
CA SER A 302 22.26 17.23 -15.58
C SER A 302 22.54 17.30 -14.08
N TYR A 303 23.04 16.22 -13.48
CA TYR A 303 23.41 16.18 -12.06
C TYR A 303 24.51 17.20 -11.75
N PHE A 304 25.61 17.17 -12.49
CA PHE A 304 26.73 18.09 -12.28
C PHE A 304 26.34 19.54 -12.54
N SER A 305 25.48 19.83 -13.52
CA SER A 305 24.99 21.20 -13.76
C SER A 305 24.19 21.79 -12.60
N LYS A 306 23.50 20.94 -11.82
CA LYS A 306 22.71 21.34 -10.65
C LYS A 306 23.55 21.45 -9.38
N VAL A 307 24.51 20.53 -9.19
CA VAL A 307 25.42 20.56 -8.04
C VAL A 307 26.43 21.71 -8.13
N LEU A 308 26.94 21.99 -9.34
CA LEU A 308 27.83 23.14 -9.61
C LEU A 308 27.07 24.45 -9.86
N GLY A 309 25.73 24.40 -9.80
CA GLY A 309 24.87 25.58 -9.93
C GLY A 309 24.84 26.42 -8.65
N ASP A 310 23.98 27.43 -8.64
CA ASP A 310 23.86 28.34 -7.50
C ASP A 310 23.10 27.69 -6.33
N THR A 311 23.82 27.20 -5.32
CA THR A 311 23.26 26.60 -4.08
C THR A 311 22.96 27.63 -2.99
N SER A 312 23.22 28.93 -3.23
CA SER A 312 23.13 29.97 -2.20
C SER A 312 21.75 30.07 -1.54
N SER A 313 20.69 29.78 -2.30
CA SER A 313 19.31 29.77 -1.80
C SER A 313 18.99 28.59 -0.88
N VAL A 314 19.61 27.42 -1.13
CA VAL A 314 19.49 26.22 -0.30
C VAL A 314 20.31 26.39 0.97
N ASP A 315 21.55 26.88 0.84
CA ASP A 315 22.47 27.11 1.95
C ASP A 315 21.93 28.15 2.95
N ALA A 316 21.21 29.18 2.46
CA ALA A 316 20.50 30.15 3.30
C ALA A 316 19.34 29.53 4.12
N CYS A 317 18.81 28.40 3.66
CA CYS A 317 17.65 27.71 4.25
C CYS A 317 18.02 26.50 5.11
N ALA A 318 19.28 26.04 5.11
CA ALA A 318 19.72 24.83 5.79
C ALA A 318 19.45 24.79 7.31
N ASN A 319 19.35 25.96 7.98
CA ASN A 319 19.12 26.05 9.43
C ASN A 319 17.81 26.79 9.81
N THR A 320 16.93 27.05 8.84
CA THR A 320 15.70 27.82 9.06
C THR A 320 14.48 26.94 8.90
N ILE A 321 13.73 26.73 9.98
CA ILE A 321 12.47 25.98 9.96
C ILE A 321 11.36 26.92 9.46
N SER A 322 11.10 26.87 8.16
CA SER A 322 10.03 27.62 7.50
C SER A 322 9.54 26.84 6.29
N ALA A 323 8.23 26.85 6.03
CA ALA A 323 7.63 26.18 4.88
C ALA A 323 8.27 26.60 3.55
N SER A 324 8.68 27.86 3.41
CA SER A 324 9.39 28.35 2.22
C SER A 324 10.80 27.76 2.07
N CYS A 325 11.48 27.50 3.19
CA CYS A 325 12.81 26.89 3.18
C CYS A 325 12.73 25.39 2.96
N THR A 326 11.76 24.70 3.60
CA THR A 326 11.45 23.30 3.30
C THR A 326 11.17 23.12 1.81
N ARG A 327 10.37 24.02 1.21
CA ARG A 327 10.09 24.02 -0.23
C ARG A 327 11.36 24.09 -1.11
N ILE A 328 12.23 25.07 -0.88
CA ILE A 328 13.47 25.27 -1.67
C ILE A 328 14.39 24.06 -1.55
N VAL A 329 14.57 23.54 -0.34
CA VAL A 329 15.38 22.34 -0.09
C VAL A 329 14.77 21.14 -0.80
N THR A 330 13.47 20.91 -0.68
CA THR A 330 12.79 19.78 -1.35
C THR A 330 12.83 19.87 -2.87
N GLU A 331 12.65 21.06 -3.47
CA GLU A 331 12.74 21.25 -4.93
C GLU A 331 14.16 20.95 -5.44
N TYR A 332 15.18 21.38 -4.69
CA TYR A 332 16.57 21.10 -5.03
C TYR A 332 16.89 19.61 -4.94
N GLU A 333 16.53 18.97 -3.82
CA GLU A 333 16.72 17.53 -3.62
C GLU A 333 15.96 16.70 -4.65
N ASP A 334 14.74 17.10 -5.00
CA ASP A 334 13.95 16.44 -6.03
C ASP A 334 14.61 16.56 -7.42
N SER A 335 15.12 17.75 -7.73
CA SER A 335 15.85 17.98 -8.98
C SER A 335 17.12 17.12 -9.10
N LEU A 336 17.85 16.91 -8.01
CA LEU A 336 19.01 16.02 -7.97
C LEU A 336 18.58 14.55 -8.07
N GLY A 337 17.51 14.20 -7.36
CA GLY A 337 16.89 12.88 -7.40
C GLY A 337 16.56 12.44 -8.82
N VAL A 338 15.89 13.29 -9.60
CA VAL A 338 15.57 13.01 -11.02
C VAL A 338 16.82 12.65 -11.83
N SER A 339 17.93 13.35 -11.63
CA SER A 339 19.18 13.08 -12.36
C SER A 339 19.82 11.74 -11.92
N ILE A 340 19.81 11.43 -10.62
CA ILE A 340 20.29 10.12 -10.12
C ILE A 340 19.41 8.97 -10.63
N ARG A 341 18.09 9.16 -10.71
CA ARG A 341 17.18 8.12 -11.22
C ARG A 341 17.40 7.82 -12.68
N LEU A 342 17.53 8.85 -13.53
CA LEU A 342 17.81 8.67 -14.96
C LEU A 342 19.11 7.88 -15.17
N PHE A 343 20.11 8.12 -14.32
CA PHE A 343 21.34 7.33 -14.30
C PHE A 343 21.08 5.86 -13.93
N LEU A 344 20.29 5.59 -12.89
CA LEU A 344 19.93 4.23 -12.49
C LEU A 344 19.08 3.51 -13.54
N ILE A 345 18.12 4.18 -14.18
CA ILE A 345 17.33 3.63 -15.30
C ILE A 345 18.28 3.21 -16.43
N SER A 346 19.20 4.10 -16.81
CA SER A 346 20.21 3.79 -17.82
C SER A 346 21.03 2.55 -17.44
N LEU A 347 21.51 2.47 -16.19
CA LEU A 347 22.29 1.34 -15.71
C LEU A 347 21.48 0.04 -15.75
N THR A 348 20.19 0.06 -15.36
CA THR A 348 19.34 -1.13 -15.42
C THR A 348 19.15 -1.61 -16.86
N ILE A 349 18.86 -0.71 -17.81
CA ILE A 349 18.74 -1.06 -19.23
C ILE A 349 20.04 -1.66 -19.76
N LEU A 350 21.18 -1.06 -19.41
CA LEU A 350 22.50 -1.55 -19.79
C LEU A 350 22.77 -2.95 -19.20
N MET A 351 22.41 -3.17 -17.94
CA MET A 351 22.57 -4.46 -17.25
C MET A 351 21.68 -5.54 -17.88
N PHE A 352 20.43 -5.24 -18.23
CA PHE A 352 19.56 -6.18 -18.94
C PHE A 352 20.07 -6.49 -20.35
N ALA A 353 20.61 -5.51 -21.06
CA ALA A 353 21.22 -5.70 -22.37
C ALA A 353 22.51 -6.54 -22.31
N TRP A 354 23.25 -6.47 -21.19
CA TRP A 354 24.48 -7.22 -20.95
C TRP A 354 24.22 -8.66 -20.51
N ILE A 355 23.37 -8.85 -19.50
CA ILE A 355 23.27 -10.10 -18.74
C ILE A 355 22.39 -11.15 -19.42
N GLN A 356 21.47 -10.73 -20.31
CA GLN A 356 20.53 -11.59 -21.04
C GLN A 356 19.93 -12.70 -20.17
N PRO A 357 19.06 -12.35 -19.20
CA PRO A 357 18.45 -13.35 -18.34
C PRO A 357 17.56 -14.30 -19.16
N GLY A 358 17.96 -15.57 -19.24
CA GLY A 358 17.17 -16.66 -19.80
C GLY A 358 16.48 -17.43 -18.68
N LEU A 359 15.18 -17.63 -18.80
CA LEU A 359 14.42 -18.54 -17.94
C LEU A 359 14.41 -19.91 -18.60
N ASN A 360 15.14 -20.85 -18.01
CA ASN A 360 15.16 -22.24 -18.48
C ASN A 360 14.10 -23.03 -17.71
N TRP A 361 13.08 -23.48 -18.43
CA TRP A 361 12.04 -24.35 -17.91
C TRP A 361 12.44 -25.81 -18.14
N LEU A 362 12.12 -26.69 -17.18
CA LEU A 362 12.24 -28.14 -17.35
C LEU A 362 11.12 -28.59 -18.29
N ASP A 363 11.50 -28.97 -19.51
CA ASP A 363 10.73 -29.66 -20.55
C ASP A 363 9.21 -29.52 -20.45
N GLU A 364 8.63 -28.54 -21.17
CA GLU A 364 7.34 -28.80 -21.80
C GLU A 364 7.61 -29.86 -22.88
N GLU A 365 7.28 -31.12 -22.60
CA GLU A 365 7.11 -32.12 -23.67
C GLU A 365 6.18 -31.50 -24.72
N GLU A 366 6.71 -31.30 -25.93
CA GLU A 366 6.02 -30.71 -27.10
C GLU A 366 4.65 -31.36 -27.39
#